data_AF-A0AAW8UE82-F1
#
_entry.id   AF-A0AAW8UE82-F1
#
_cell.length_a   1.000
_cell.length_b   1.000
_cell.length_c   1.000
_cell.angle_alpha   90.00
_cell.angle_beta   90.00
_cell.angle_gamma   90.00
#
_symmetry.space_group_name_H-M   'P 1'
#
loop_
_entity.id
_entity.type
_entity.pdbx_description
1 polymer ?
#
loop_
_entity_poly.entity_id
_entity_poly.type
_entity_poly.pdbx_seq_one_letter_code
_entity_poly.pdbx_strand_id
1 'polypeptide(L)' 'MKTLGKAIANKIALVLSQYFQLLPGYLMGVIPNHVPNDPRAYFEQLNEEQKVEMLKVCHKWSEKRIENMQYLN' A
#
# COMPACT_ATOMS: atom_id res chain seq x y z
N MET A 1 25.23 15.98 -15.43
CA MET A 1 24.22 16.50 -14.48
C MET A 1 23.02 15.57 -14.24
N LYS A 2 22.41 14.93 -15.27
CA LYS A 2 21.23 14.05 -15.08
C LYS A 2 21.48 12.79 -14.20
N THR A 3 22.72 12.31 -14.13
CA THR A 3 23.10 11.08 -13.40
C THR A 3 23.25 11.28 -11.89
N LEU A 4 23.69 12.46 -11.45
CA LEU A 4 23.90 12.76 -10.02
C LEU A 4 22.57 12.89 -9.27
N GLY A 5 21.59 13.59 -9.85
CA GLY A 5 20.25 13.71 -9.27
C GLY A 5 19.55 12.35 -9.12
N LYS A 6 19.71 11.46 -10.11
CA LYS A 6 19.18 10.09 -10.05
C LYS A 6 19.83 9.26 -8.95
N ALA A 7 21.15 9.38 -8.75
CA ALA A 7 21.86 8.67 -7.70
C ALA A 7 21.42 9.13 -6.28
N ILE A 8 21.17 10.43 -6.10
CA ILE A 8 20.67 10.99 -4.85
C ILE A 8 19.24 10.50 -4.58
N ALA A 9 18.34 10.59 -5.57
CA ALA A 9 16.97 10.11 -5.44
C ALA A 9 16.91 8.61 -5.07
N ASN A 10 17.75 7.77 -5.69
CA ASN A 10 17.82 6.35 -5.38
C ASN A 10 18.27 6.08 -3.93
N LYS A 11 19.25 6.85 -3.41
CA LYS A 11 19.69 6.71 -2.02
C LYS A 11 18.57 7.09 -1.04
N ILE A 12 17.84 8.17 -1.31
CA ILE A 12 16.71 8.59 -0.48
C ILE A 12 15.60 7.53 -0.52
N ALA A 13 15.25 7.02 -1.71
CA ALA A 13 14.25 5.98 -1.87
C ALA A 13 14.64 4.69 -1.10
N LEU A 14 15.92 4.34 -1.04
CA LEU A 14 16.41 3.18 -0.27
C LEU A 14 16.27 3.37 1.26
N VAL A 15 16.53 4.57 1.76
CA VAL A 15 16.36 4.85 3.21
C VAL A 15 14.88 4.81 3.58
N LEU A 16 14.04 5.44 2.76
CA LEU A 16 12.59 5.45 2.96
C LEU A 16 11.98 4.05 2.81
N SER A 17 12.49 3.24 1.89
CA SER A 17 12.01 1.86 1.68
C SER A 17 12.23 1.01 2.93
N GLN A 18 13.38 1.18 3.60
CA GLN A 18 13.68 0.50 4.84
C GLN A 18 12.78 0.98 5.99
N TYR A 19 12.55 2.29 6.09
CA TYR A 19 11.72 2.87 7.15
C TYR A 19 10.26 2.44 7.05
N PHE A 20 9.69 2.48 5.84
CA PHE A 20 8.27 2.14 5.61
C PHE A 20 8.04 0.65 5.31
N GLN A 21 9.10 -0.16 5.19
CA GLN A 21 9.05 -1.55 4.73
C GLN A 21 8.35 -1.70 3.37
N LEU A 22 8.61 -0.76 2.45
CA LEU A 22 8.07 -0.74 1.08
C LEU A 22 9.19 -0.98 0.06
N LEU A 23 8.86 -1.37 -1.17
CA LEU A 23 9.87 -1.44 -2.25
C LEU A 23 10.30 -0.03 -2.68
N PRO A 24 11.59 0.24 -2.95
CA PRO A 24 12.04 1.54 -3.45
C PRO A 24 11.31 2.00 -4.73
N GLY A 25 10.96 1.04 -5.60
CA GLY A 25 10.17 1.31 -6.80
C GLY A 25 8.78 1.85 -6.48
N TYR A 26 8.12 1.31 -5.46
CA TYR A 26 6.81 1.77 -5.02
C TYR A 26 6.84 3.25 -4.58
N LEU A 27 7.89 3.64 -3.83
CA LEU A 27 8.11 5.03 -3.42
C LEU A 27 8.39 5.97 -4.60
N MET A 28 8.90 5.44 -5.70
CA MET A 28 9.16 6.20 -6.93
C MET A 28 7.96 6.17 -7.89
N GLY A 29 6.79 5.72 -7.44
CA GLY A 29 5.58 5.62 -8.26
C GLY A 29 5.62 4.49 -9.29
N VAL A 30 6.59 3.58 -9.20
CA VAL A 30 6.62 2.35 -10.00
C VAL A 30 5.66 1.36 -9.34
N ILE A 31 4.40 1.45 -9.75
CA ILE A 31 3.38 0.47 -9.40
C ILE A 31 3.70 -0.79 -10.23
N PRO A 32 3.93 -1.94 -9.59
CA PRO A 32 4.19 -3.15 -10.34
C PRO A 32 2.99 -3.49 -11.25
N ASN A 33 3.26 -3.94 -12.48
CA ASN A 33 2.22 -4.37 -13.43
C ASN A 33 1.30 -5.48 -12.89
N HIS A 34 1.70 -6.14 -11.79
CA HIS A 34 0.96 -7.20 -11.14
C HIS A 34 0.01 -6.71 -10.04
N VAL A 35 -0.03 -5.41 -9.71
CA VAL A 35 -1.09 -4.87 -8.87
C VAL A 35 -2.27 -4.57 -9.79
N PRO A 36 -3.34 -5.38 -9.78
CA PRO A 36 -4.48 -5.12 -10.64
C PRO A 36 -5.07 -3.76 -10.28
N ASN A 37 -5.32 -2.92 -11.28
CA ASN A 37 -6.06 -1.67 -11.09
C ASN A 37 -7.50 -1.92 -10.58
N ASP A 38 -7.95 -3.17 -10.59
CA ASP A 38 -9.20 -3.62 -10.00
C ASP A 38 -8.95 -4.26 -8.61
N PRO A 39 -9.46 -3.65 -7.53
CA PRO A 39 -9.37 -4.21 -6.17
C PRO A 39 -9.91 -5.64 -6.06
N ARG A 40 -10.91 -6.02 -6.88
CA ARG A 40 -11.43 -7.38 -6.89
C ARG A 40 -10.40 -8.35 -7.48
N ALA A 41 -9.84 -8.03 -8.63
CA ALA A 41 -8.77 -8.83 -9.22
C ALA A 41 -7.54 -8.96 -8.29
N TYR A 42 -7.20 -7.92 -7.51
CA TYR A 42 -6.15 -8.01 -6.49
C TYR A 42 -6.51 -9.02 -5.39
N PHE A 43 -7.73 -8.94 -4.85
CA PHE A 43 -8.20 -9.82 -3.79
C PHE A 43 -8.20 -11.29 -4.22
N GLU A 44 -8.59 -11.59 -5.46
CA GLU A 44 -8.61 -12.97 -5.98
C GLU A 44 -7.22 -13.59 -6.11
N GLN A 45 -6.16 -12.78 -6.26
CA GLN A 45 -4.78 -13.26 -6.36
C GLN A 45 -4.13 -13.59 -5.01
N LEU A 46 -4.74 -13.13 -3.91
CA LEU A 46 -4.24 -13.39 -2.57
C LEU A 46 -4.43 -14.85 -2.17
N ASN A 47 -3.55 -15.36 -1.32
CA ASN A 47 -3.79 -16.64 -0.66
C ASN A 47 -4.82 -16.48 0.48
N GLU A 48 -5.31 -17.60 1.02
CA GLU A 48 -6.38 -17.58 2.02
C GLU A 48 -6.00 -16.84 3.31
N GLU A 49 -4.75 -16.97 3.79
CA GLU A 49 -4.29 -16.23 4.97
C GLU A 49 -4.30 -14.71 4.73
N GLN A 50 -3.82 -14.28 3.57
CA GLN A 50 -3.82 -12.88 3.16
C GLN A 50 -5.23 -12.32 2.97
N LYS A 51 -6.15 -13.11 2.42
CA LYS A 51 -7.57 -12.73 2.30
C LYS A 51 -8.18 -12.50 3.68
N VAL A 52 -7.94 -13.42 4.62
CA VAL A 52 -8.43 -13.30 6.00
C VAL A 52 -7.89 -12.04 6.67
N GLU A 53 -6.60 -11.75 6.56
CA GLU A 53 -6.01 -10.52 7.12
C GLU A 53 -6.59 -9.26 6.49
N MET A 54 -6.77 -9.25 5.16
CA MET A 54 -7.39 -8.11 4.47
C MET A 54 -8.83 -7.89 4.93
N LEU A 55 -9.62 -8.96 5.10
CA LEU A 55 -10.98 -8.89 5.62
C LEU A 55 -11.04 -8.35 7.06
N LYS A 56 -10.11 -8.73 7.95
CA LYS A 56 -10.02 -8.17 9.31
C LYS A 56 -9.77 -6.66 9.29
N VAL A 57 -8.86 -6.19 8.43
CA VAL A 57 -8.57 -4.76 8.27
C VAL A 57 -9.80 -4.01 7.76
N CYS A 58 -10.47 -4.56 6.72
CA CYS A 58 -11.70 -3.98 6.18
C CYS A 58 -12.80 -3.91 7.26
N HIS A 59 -13.00 -4.98 8.02
CA HIS A 59 -14.00 -5.02 9.09
C HIS A 59 -13.75 -3.94 10.14
N LYS A 60 -12.53 -3.82 10.64
CA LYS A 60 -12.14 -2.80 11.62
C LYS A 60 -12.39 -1.37 11.11
N TRP A 61 -12.15 -1.12 9.82
CA TRP A 61 -12.43 0.18 9.21
C TRP A 61 -13.93 0.45 9.10
N SER A 62 -14.72 -0.57 8.74
CA SER A 62 -16.18 -0.49 8.69
C SER A 62 -16.78 -0.19 10.06
N GLU A 63 -16.35 -0.91 11.10
CA GLU A 63 -16.79 -0.68 12.49
C GLU A 63 -16.50 0.77 12.92
N LYS A 64 -15.26 1.23 12.73
CA LYS A 64 -14.87 2.59 13.09
C LYS A 64 -15.66 3.67 12.32
N ARG A 65 -16.02 3.39 11.06
CA ARG A 65 -16.88 4.29 10.29
C ARG A 65 -18.30 4.34 10.86
N ILE A 66 -18.85 3.20 11.29
CA ILE A 66 -20.18 3.13 11.92
C ILE A 66 -20.17 3.90 13.24
N GLU A 67 -19.18 3.68 14.10
CA GLU A 67 -18.99 4.43 15.34
C GLU A 67 -18.96 5.93 15.08
N ASN A 68 -18.12 6.38 14.14
CA ASN A 68 -18.01 7.81 13.82
C ASN A 68 -19.32 8.42 13.28
N MET A 69 -20.15 7.64 12.58
CA MET A 69 -21.47 8.10 12.13
C MET A 69 -22.50 8.18 13.26
N GLN A 70 -22.35 7.37 14.32
CA GLN A 70 -23.21 7.47 15.51
C GLN A 70 -22.95 8.75 16.30
N TYR A 71 -21.75 9.33 16.23
CA TYR A 71 -21.41 10.60 16.88
C TYR A 71 -21.77 11.86 16.06
N LEU A 72 -22.33 11.68 14.86
CA LEU A 72 -22.74 12.76 13.95
C LEU A 72 -24.27 12.97 13.90
N ASN A 73 -25.04 12.15 14.60
CA ASN A 73 -26.49 12.26 14.78
C ASN A 73 -26.84 12.62 16.23
#